data_AF-A0A1H9SE98-F1
#
_entry.id   AF-A0A1H9SE98-F1
#
_cell.length_a   1.000
_cell.length_b   1.000
_cell.length_c   1.000
_cell.angle_alpha   90.00
_cell.angle_beta   90.00
_cell.angle_gamma   90.00
#
_symmetry.space_group_name_H-M   'P 1'
#
loop_
_entity.id
_entity.type
_entity.pdbx_description
1 polymer ?
#
loop_
_entity_poly.entity_id
_entity_poly.type
_entity_poly.pdbx_seq_one_letter_code
_entity_poly.pdbx_strand_id
1 'polypeptide(L)'
;MAVRGRDHRRPGRLATRTARALTGLGEGDFVIVDGTLIPIDRVAADEPYYSQKHRKHGMNVQAIALPDGRPLWFSRATPGRTHDLTAARAHGVPEACFTRQILVLAGRAYQGADHTFRTPYYRHNELPEHYQQFNRAHARLRAPGERAFVRLKSWRLLHRARCSTGRIGRAVTAIHTLLTCSYSGRKSLSASSGVRSAGPR
;
A
#
# COMPACT_ATOMS: atom_id res chain seq x y z
N MET A 1 -42.52 -6.67 7.49
CA MET A 1 -41.21 -6.21 8.00
C MET A 1 -40.44 -7.39 8.54
N ALA A 2 -39.23 -7.65 8.04
CA ALA A 2 -38.22 -8.47 8.71
C ALA A 2 -36.86 -8.15 8.06
N VAL A 3 -36.07 -7.30 8.71
CA VAL A 3 -34.69 -7.01 8.30
C VAL A 3 -33.84 -8.23 8.63
N ARG A 4 -33.41 -8.99 7.62
CA ARG A 4 -32.43 -10.07 7.79
C ARG A 4 -31.13 -9.48 8.32
N GLY A 5 -30.67 -10.00 9.45
CA GLY A 5 -29.46 -9.58 10.13
C GLY A 5 -28.23 -9.62 9.23
N ARG A 6 -27.41 -8.58 9.31
CA ARG A 6 -26.09 -8.53 8.68
C ARG A 6 -25.21 -9.58 9.34
N ASP A 7 -24.95 -10.65 8.60
CA ASP A 7 -23.95 -11.67 8.91
C ASP A 7 -22.58 -10.99 9.15
N HIS A 8 -22.24 -10.74 10.41
CA HIS A 8 -20.91 -10.30 10.83
C HIS A 8 -19.97 -11.50 10.74
N ARG A 9 -19.63 -11.90 9.50
CA ARG A 9 -18.57 -12.87 9.28
C ARG A 9 -17.32 -12.34 9.94
N ARG A 10 -16.74 -13.13 10.84
CA ARG A 10 -15.43 -12.82 11.42
C ARG A 10 -14.46 -12.52 10.27
N PRO A 11 -13.78 -11.36 10.27
CA PRO A 11 -12.89 -11.00 9.17
C PRO A 11 -11.83 -12.08 9.02
N GLY A 12 -11.63 -12.56 7.79
CA GLY A 12 -10.64 -13.60 7.50
C GLY A 12 -9.24 -13.17 7.95
N ARG A 13 -8.33 -14.13 8.22
CA ARG A 13 -6.99 -13.88 8.80
C ARG A 13 -6.17 -12.78 8.10
N LEU A 14 -6.38 -12.55 6.80
CA LEU A 14 -5.72 -11.48 6.04
C LEU A 14 -6.26 -10.09 6.41
N ALA A 15 -7.59 -9.93 6.50
CA ALA A 15 -8.23 -8.71 6.98
C ALA A 15 -7.80 -8.37 8.42
N THR A 16 -7.56 -9.40 9.25
CA THR A 16 -7.01 -9.21 10.60
C THR A 16 -5.61 -8.59 10.62
N ARG A 17 -4.72 -8.92 9.66
CA ARG A 17 -3.37 -8.36 9.61
C ARG A 17 -3.38 -6.89 9.16
N THR A 18 -4.21 -6.58 8.18
CA THR A 18 -4.39 -5.21 7.69
C THR A 18 -4.96 -4.31 8.78
N ALA A 19 -6.03 -4.77 9.46
CA ALA A 19 -6.63 -4.03 10.57
C ALA A 19 -5.65 -3.76 11.72
N ARG A 20 -4.74 -4.70 12.01
CA ARG A 20 -3.66 -4.53 13.00
C ARG A 20 -2.62 -3.49 12.57
N ALA A 21 -2.23 -3.48 11.29
CA ALA A 21 -1.26 -2.51 10.79
C ALA A 21 -1.78 -1.06 10.80
N LEU A 22 -3.10 -0.88 10.77
CA LEU A 22 -3.77 0.42 10.87
C LEU A 22 -4.13 0.80 12.32
N THR A 23 -3.64 0.07 13.32
CA THR A 23 -3.90 0.38 14.73
C THR A 23 -3.30 1.74 15.08
N GLY A 24 -4.08 2.58 15.76
CA GLY A 24 -3.69 3.96 16.10
C GLY A 24 -3.99 4.97 15.00
N LEU A 25 -4.54 4.55 13.86
CA LEU A 25 -5.09 5.45 12.83
C LEU A 25 -6.63 5.40 12.83
N GLY A 26 -7.24 6.53 12.48
CA GLY A 26 -8.69 6.71 12.45
C GLY A 26 -9.16 7.87 11.57
N GLU A 27 -10.32 8.43 11.92
CA GLU A 27 -10.89 9.59 11.24
C GLU A 27 -9.93 10.79 11.28
N GLY A 28 -9.78 11.49 10.15
CA GLY A 28 -8.84 12.60 10.00
C GLY A 28 -7.42 12.18 9.59
N ASP A 29 -7.05 10.91 9.75
CA ASP A 29 -5.80 10.38 9.21
C ASP A 29 -5.92 10.04 7.72
N PHE A 30 -4.76 9.97 7.05
CA PHE A 30 -4.69 9.41 5.71
C PHE A 30 -3.49 8.50 5.50
N VAL A 31 -3.65 7.55 4.59
CA VAL A 31 -2.60 6.63 4.15
C VAL A 31 -2.49 6.60 2.63
N ILE A 32 -1.33 6.14 2.15
CA ILE A 32 -1.06 5.93 0.74
C ILE A 32 -1.12 4.43 0.48
N VAL A 33 -1.98 4.02 -0.46
CA VAL A 33 -2.11 2.64 -0.90
C VAL A 33 -1.62 2.52 -2.34
N ASP A 34 -0.78 1.53 -2.59
CA ASP A 34 -0.33 1.22 -3.94
C ASP A 34 0.01 -0.25 -4.13
N GLY A 35 -0.06 -0.66 -5.40
CA GLY A 35 0.25 -2.00 -5.86
C GLY A 35 1.58 -2.00 -6.57
N THR A 36 2.42 -2.99 -6.27
CA THR A 36 3.74 -3.14 -6.87
C THR A 36 3.94 -4.53 -7.44
N LEU A 37 4.35 -4.61 -8.70
CA LEU A 37 4.80 -5.84 -9.32
C LEU A 37 6.27 -6.12 -8.99
N ILE A 38 6.51 -7.27 -8.35
CA ILE A 38 7.84 -7.86 -8.17
C ILE A 38 8.11 -8.79 -9.36
N PRO A 39 9.11 -8.51 -10.21
CA PRO A 39 9.42 -9.37 -11.36
C PRO A 39 9.86 -10.77 -10.93
N ILE A 40 9.37 -11.77 -11.66
CA ILE A 40 9.77 -13.18 -11.50
C ILE A 40 10.18 -13.76 -12.85
N ASP A 41 10.96 -14.83 -12.82
CA ASP A 41 11.19 -15.63 -14.02
C ASP A 41 9.89 -16.32 -14.45
N ARG A 42 9.75 -16.58 -15.74
CA ARG A 42 8.60 -17.32 -16.29
C ARG A 42 8.52 -18.68 -15.62
N VAL A 43 7.35 -19.01 -15.08
CA VAL A 43 7.05 -20.33 -14.52
C VAL A 43 6.09 -21.08 -15.43
N ALA A 44 6.05 -22.42 -15.35
CA ALA A 44 5.25 -23.27 -16.22
C ALA A 44 3.76 -22.85 -16.27
N ALA A 45 3.20 -22.46 -15.12
CA ALA A 45 1.89 -21.82 -15.05
C ALA A 45 2.01 -20.35 -15.47
N ASP A 46 2.05 -20.08 -16.77
CA ASP A 46 2.47 -18.82 -17.39
C ASP A 46 1.47 -17.65 -17.20
N GLU A 47 0.23 -17.89 -17.61
CA GLU A 47 -0.85 -16.90 -17.70
C GLU A 47 -1.18 -16.11 -16.42
N PRO A 48 -1.25 -16.71 -15.21
CA PRO A 48 -1.68 -15.99 -14.01
C PRO A 48 -0.64 -14.98 -13.51
N TYR A 49 0.63 -15.17 -13.87
CA TYR A 49 1.71 -14.29 -13.42
C TYR A 49 2.07 -13.21 -14.42
N TYR A 50 1.61 -13.30 -15.67
CA TYR A 50 1.85 -12.28 -16.68
C TYR A 50 1.01 -11.03 -16.42
N SER A 51 1.68 -9.92 -16.10
CA SER A 51 1.03 -8.62 -15.95
C SER A 51 1.00 -7.88 -17.28
N GLN A 52 -0.20 -7.68 -17.85
CA GLN A 52 -0.36 -6.92 -19.10
C GLN A 52 0.17 -5.48 -18.96
N LYS A 53 -0.17 -4.81 -17.85
CA LYS A 53 0.28 -3.44 -17.51
C LYS A 53 1.81 -3.29 -17.56
N HIS A 54 2.53 -4.32 -17.13
CA HIS A 54 3.98 -4.27 -16.99
C HIS A 54 4.73 -5.10 -18.05
N ARG A 55 3.99 -5.81 -18.92
CA ARG A 55 4.47 -6.71 -19.98
C ARG A 55 5.51 -7.73 -19.50
N LYS A 56 5.36 -8.24 -18.28
CA LYS A 56 6.29 -9.19 -17.66
C LYS A 56 5.60 -10.07 -16.62
N HIS A 57 6.22 -11.22 -16.36
CA HIS A 57 5.85 -12.07 -15.23
C HIS A 57 6.23 -11.42 -13.91
N GLY A 58 5.32 -11.53 -12.95
CA GLY A 58 5.58 -11.03 -11.62
C GLY A 58 4.57 -11.50 -10.59
N MET A 59 4.82 -11.04 -9.38
CA MET A 59 3.89 -11.14 -8.27
C MET A 59 3.45 -9.75 -7.84
N ASN A 60 2.15 -9.52 -7.72
CA ASN A 60 1.59 -8.27 -7.25
C ASN A 60 1.56 -8.25 -5.70
N VAL A 61 2.17 -7.24 -5.11
CA VAL A 61 2.16 -6.97 -3.66
C VAL A 61 1.51 -5.62 -3.43
N GLN A 62 0.55 -5.58 -2.53
CA GLN A 62 -0.11 -4.35 -2.07
C GLN A 62 0.64 -3.79 -0.88
N ALA A 63 0.68 -2.48 -0.75
CA ALA A 63 1.40 -1.82 0.32
C ALA A 63 0.59 -0.64 0.88
N ILE A 64 0.78 -0.38 2.18
CA ILE A 64 0.22 0.78 2.87
C ILE A 64 1.40 1.56 3.45
N ALA A 65 1.43 2.88 3.21
CA ALA A 65 2.41 3.78 3.77
C ALA A 65 1.75 4.99 4.44
N LEU A 66 2.43 5.53 5.45
CA LEU A 66 2.10 6.81 6.06
C LEU A 66 2.42 7.98 5.11
N PRO A 67 1.86 9.17 5.37
CA PRO A 67 2.11 10.39 4.59
C PRO A 67 3.59 10.75 4.42
N ASP A 68 4.43 10.41 5.40
CA ASP A 68 5.87 10.67 5.37
C ASP A 68 6.69 9.63 4.59
N GLY A 69 6.02 8.64 3.98
CA GLY A 69 6.65 7.57 3.22
C GLY A 69 7.17 6.40 4.09
N ARG A 70 6.78 6.32 5.37
CA ARG A 70 7.04 5.11 6.16
C ARG A 70 6.10 3.97 5.75
N PRO A 71 6.60 2.79 5.36
CA PRO A 71 5.74 1.64 5.10
C PRO A 71 5.15 1.11 6.41
N LEU A 72 3.84 0.93 6.45
CA LEU A 72 3.10 0.32 7.57
C LEU A 72 2.85 -1.17 7.36
N TRP A 73 2.70 -1.57 6.09
CA TRP A 73 2.25 -2.91 5.76
C TRP A 73 2.57 -3.27 4.31
N PHE A 74 2.86 -4.56 4.11
CA PHE A 74 2.92 -5.19 2.81
C PHE A 74 2.06 -6.46 2.82
N SER A 75 1.38 -6.71 1.71
CA SER A 75 0.55 -7.88 1.54
C SER A 75 1.35 -9.15 1.31
N ARG A 76 0.68 -10.29 1.41
CA ARG A 76 1.19 -11.50 0.75
C ARG A 76 1.14 -11.27 -0.76
N ALA A 77 2.12 -11.84 -1.47
CA ALA A 77 2.19 -11.70 -2.90
C ALA A 77 1.05 -12.47 -3.59
N THR A 78 0.44 -11.85 -4.59
CA THR A 78 -0.63 -12.39 -5.45
C THR A 78 -0.10 -12.55 -6.88
N PRO A 79 -0.73 -13.34 -7.77
CA PRO A 79 -0.28 -13.46 -9.15
C PRO A 79 -0.25 -12.10 -9.88
N GLY A 80 0.75 -11.85 -10.72
CA GLY A 80 0.99 -10.55 -11.36
C GLY A 80 -0.12 -10.03 -12.28
N ARG A 81 -1.01 -10.91 -12.77
CA ARG A 81 -2.21 -10.52 -13.51
C ARG A 81 -3.30 -9.91 -12.62
N THR A 82 -3.27 -10.19 -11.32
CA THR A 82 -4.30 -9.75 -10.39
C THR A 82 -4.37 -8.22 -10.37
N HIS A 83 -5.54 -7.68 -10.70
CA HIS A 83 -5.80 -6.25 -10.65
C HIS A 83 -5.62 -5.72 -9.22
N ASP A 84 -5.06 -4.51 -9.07
CA ASP A 84 -4.67 -3.97 -7.77
C ASP A 84 -5.86 -3.93 -6.80
N LEU A 85 -7.02 -3.42 -7.24
CA LEU A 85 -8.21 -3.42 -6.38
C LEU A 85 -8.65 -4.82 -5.95
N THR A 86 -8.53 -5.83 -6.83
CA THR A 86 -8.87 -7.21 -6.49
C THR A 86 -7.92 -7.76 -5.43
N ALA A 87 -6.62 -7.51 -5.57
CA ALA A 87 -5.63 -7.89 -4.57
C ALA A 87 -5.87 -7.16 -3.23
N ALA A 88 -6.14 -5.86 -3.26
CA ALA A 88 -6.44 -5.07 -2.06
C ALA A 88 -7.67 -5.57 -1.31
N ARG A 89 -8.75 -5.92 -2.03
CA ARG A 89 -9.97 -6.52 -1.47
C ARG A 89 -9.70 -7.89 -0.86
N ALA A 90 -8.91 -8.75 -1.51
CA ALA A 90 -8.52 -10.05 -0.97
C ALA A 90 -7.73 -9.93 0.36
N HIS A 91 -7.14 -8.77 0.62
CA HIS A 91 -6.44 -8.45 1.86
C HIS A 91 -7.24 -7.58 2.83
N GLY A 92 -8.51 -7.28 2.54
CA GLY A 92 -9.39 -6.46 3.38
C GLY A 92 -8.93 -5.01 3.55
N VAL A 93 -8.15 -4.47 2.61
CA VAL A 93 -7.65 -3.07 2.70
C VAL A 93 -8.79 -2.06 2.65
N PRO A 94 -9.71 -2.11 1.66
CA PRO A 94 -10.86 -1.19 1.63
C PRO A 94 -11.71 -1.27 2.90
N GLU A 95 -12.06 -2.49 3.33
CA GLU A 95 -12.88 -2.73 4.53
C GLU A 95 -12.23 -2.18 5.80
N ALA A 96 -10.93 -2.40 5.99
CA ALA A 96 -10.22 -1.93 7.18
C ALA A 96 -10.08 -0.40 7.22
N CYS A 97 -9.82 0.24 6.07
CA CYS A 97 -9.77 1.70 5.98
C CYS A 97 -11.15 2.33 6.18
N PHE A 98 -12.19 1.75 5.57
CA PHE A 98 -13.57 2.19 5.73
C PHE A 98 -14.04 2.10 7.19
N THR A 99 -13.81 0.96 7.84
CA THR A 99 -14.21 0.73 9.24
C THR A 99 -13.59 1.76 10.19
N ARG A 100 -12.38 2.26 9.86
CA ARG A 100 -11.66 3.26 10.64
C ARG A 100 -11.84 4.69 10.14
N GLN A 101 -12.58 4.90 9.06
CA GLN A 101 -12.76 6.20 8.40
C GLN A 101 -11.45 6.89 8.00
N ILE A 102 -10.43 6.09 7.62
CA ILE A 102 -9.12 6.60 7.19
C ILE A 102 -9.20 7.00 5.72
N LEU A 103 -8.78 8.22 5.37
CA LEU A 103 -8.68 8.64 3.97
C LEU A 103 -7.56 7.88 3.25
N VAL A 104 -7.83 7.37 2.05
CA VAL A 104 -6.85 6.61 1.28
C VAL A 104 -6.51 7.33 -0.03
N LEU A 105 -5.22 7.66 -0.22
CA LEU A 105 -4.72 8.16 -1.50
C LEU A 105 -4.21 7.00 -2.35
N ALA A 106 -4.96 6.63 -3.38
CA ALA A 106 -4.70 5.47 -4.23
C ALA A 106 -4.53 5.84 -5.71
N GLY A 107 -3.84 4.98 -6.48
CA GLY A 107 -3.73 5.12 -7.92
C GLY A 107 -5.06 4.79 -8.61
N ARG A 108 -5.17 5.04 -9.92
CA ARG A 108 -6.40 4.77 -10.68
C ARG A 108 -6.88 3.32 -10.61
N ALA A 109 -5.97 2.37 -10.44
CA ALA A 109 -6.31 0.95 -10.32
C ALA A 109 -7.14 0.60 -9.08
N TYR A 110 -7.44 1.57 -8.21
CA TYR A 110 -8.30 1.45 -7.04
C TYR A 110 -9.64 2.19 -7.19
N GLN A 111 -9.95 2.70 -8.38
CA GLN A 111 -11.23 3.33 -8.65
C GLN A 111 -12.37 2.34 -8.34
N GLY A 112 -13.36 2.78 -7.55
CA GLY A 112 -14.46 1.93 -7.09
C GLY A 112 -14.14 1.07 -5.86
N ALA A 113 -13.06 1.36 -5.12
CA ALA A 113 -12.73 0.67 -3.87
C ALA A 113 -13.81 0.87 -2.80
N ASP A 114 -13.98 2.12 -2.35
CA ASP A 114 -15.02 2.62 -1.46
C ASP A 114 -14.88 4.17 -1.37
N HIS A 115 -15.69 4.84 -0.54
CA HIS A 115 -15.73 6.29 -0.45
C HIS A 115 -14.59 6.92 0.37
N THR A 116 -13.76 6.13 1.07
CA THR A 116 -12.52 6.62 1.69
C THR A 116 -11.38 6.74 0.68
N PHE A 117 -11.48 6.06 -0.48
CA PHE A 117 -10.45 6.12 -1.52
C PHE A 117 -10.60 7.38 -2.38
N ARG A 118 -9.48 8.07 -2.56
CA ARG A 118 -9.31 9.16 -3.53
C ARG A 118 -8.34 8.70 -4.60
N THR A 119 -8.81 8.72 -5.84
CA THR A 119 -8.04 8.37 -7.03
C THR A 119 -8.03 9.56 -7.99
N PRO A 120 -7.00 9.73 -8.83
CA PRO A 120 -6.93 10.86 -9.74
C PRO A 120 -8.05 10.77 -10.78
N TYR A 121 -8.60 11.93 -11.17
CA TYR A 121 -9.56 12.04 -12.27
C TYR A 121 -8.88 11.79 -13.62
N TYR A 122 -9.61 11.20 -14.56
CA TYR A 122 -9.12 10.94 -15.90
C TYR A 122 -10.21 11.11 -16.94
N ARG A 123 -9.86 11.77 -18.04
CA ARG A 123 -10.63 11.82 -19.29
C ARG A 123 -9.66 11.81 -20.46
N HIS A 124 -10.13 11.29 -21.60
CA HIS A 124 -9.37 11.25 -22.85
C HIS A 124 -9.27 12.62 -23.53
N ASN A 125 -10.20 13.54 -23.21
CA ASN A 125 -10.22 14.94 -23.66
C ASN A 125 -10.06 15.85 -22.42
N GLU A 126 -9.50 17.04 -22.61
CA GLU A 126 -9.00 17.95 -21.57
C GLU A 126 -9.80 17.97 -20.25
N LEU A 127 -9.08 17.89 -19.13
CA LEU A 127 -9.65 17.98 -17.79
C LEU A 127 -9.85 19.45 -17.40
N PRO A 128 -11.04 19.85 -16.91
CA PRO A 128 -11.24 21.15 -16.28
C PRO A 128 -10.18 21.46 -15.21
N GLU A 129 -9.83 22.73 -15.06
CA GLU A 129 -8.69 23.16 -14.24
C GLU A 129 -8.75 22.65 -12.79
N HIS A 130 -9.93 22.68 -12.16
CA HIS A 130 -10.11 22.19 -10.78
C HIS A 130 -9.77 20.70 -10.63
N TYR A 131 -10.05 19.86 -11.64
CA TYR A 131 -9.63 18.45 -11.63
C TYR A 131 -8.13 18.28 -11.85
N GLN A 132 -7.51 19.16 -12.64
CA GLN A 132 -6.05 19.16 -12.78
C GLN A 132 -5.38 19.58 -11.46
N GLN A 133 -5.90 20.60 -10.79
CA GLN A 133 -5.43 21.05 -9.48
C GLN A 133 -5.54 19.93 -8.45
N PHE A 134 -6.68 19.23 -8.41
CA PHE A 134 -6.86 18.03 -7.59
C PHE A 134 -5.81 16.96 -7.90
N ASN A 135 -5.61 16.62 -9.18
CA ASN A 135 -4.64 15.60 -9.57
C ASN A 135 -3.20 15.98 -9.20
N ARG A 136 -2.83 17.26 -9.31
CA ARG A 136 -1.52 17.76 -8.87
C ARG A 136 -1.34 17.62 -7.35
N ALA A 137 -2.34 18.03 -6.57
CA ALA A 137 -2.32 17.87 -5.11
C ALA A 137 -2.26 16.39 -4.69
N HIS A 138 -3.09 15.56 -5.33
CA HIS A 138 -3.14 14.12 -5.11
C HIS A 138 -1.79 13.45 -5.39
N ALA A 139 -1.16 13.75 -6.53
CA ALA A 139 0.17 13.24 -6.87
C ALA A 139 1.25 13.70 -5.88
N ARG A 140 1.23 14.98 -5.49
CA ARG A 140 2.18 15.54 -4.50
C ARG A 140 2.08 14.81 -3.16
N LEU A 141 0.87 14.56 -2.66
CA LEU A 141 0.65 13.88 -1.40
C LEU A 141 0.99 12.38 -1.45
N ARG A 142 0.87 11.75 -2.63
CA ARG A 142 1.24 10.34 -2.83
C ARG A 142 2.74 10.10 -2.97
N ALA A 143 3.48 11.07 -3.51
CA ALA A 143 4.89 10.89 -3.87
C ALA A 143 5.77 10.31 -2.74
N PRO A 144 5.61 10.69 -1.44
CA PRO A 144 6.37 10.06 -0.36
C PRO A 144 6.12 8.55 -0.19
N GLY A 145 4.85 8.12 -0.26
CA GLY A 145 4.49 6.70 -0.19
C GLY A 145 5.00 5.91 -1.40
N GLU A 146 4.91 6.49 -2.59
CA GLU A 146 5.45 5.86 -3.81
C GLU A 146 6.96 5.63 -3.73
N ARG A 147 7.72 6.57 -3.14
CA ARG A 147 9.15 6.38 -2.86
C ARG A 147 9.42 5.23 -1.88
N ALA A 148 8.55 5.03 -0.89
CA ALA A 148 8.65 3.88 0.03
C ALA A 148 8.58 2.55 -0.73
N PHE A 149 7.71 2.47 -1.75
CA PHE A 149 7.52 1.29 -2.57
C PHE A 149 8.67 1.08 -3.57
N VAL A 150 9.27 2.16 -4.07
CA VAL A 150 10.53 2.08 -4.84
C VAL A 150 11.65 1.50 -3.97
N ARG A 151 11.77 1.94 -2.72
CA ARG A 151 12.75 1.38 -1.77
C ARG A 151 12.50 -0.10 -1.46
N LEU A 152 11.26 -0.58 -1.50
CA LEU A 152 11.00 -2.02 -1.45
C LEU A 152 11.60 -2.72 -2.68
N LYS A 153 11.35 -2.20 -3.89
CA LYS A 153 11.84 -2.78 -5.15
C LYS A 153 13.37 -2.74 -5.30
N SER A 154 14.06 -1.85 -4.58
CA SER A 154 15.53 -1.73 -4.65
C SER A 154 16.27 -2.85 -3.93
N TRP A 155 15.59 -3.68 -3.13
CA TRP A 155 16.21 -4.86 -2.53
C TRP A 155 16.58 -5.86 -3.63
N ARG A 156 17.87 -6.18 -3.76
CA ARG A 156 18.40 -7.11 -4.80
C ARG A 156 17.64 -8.44 -4.84
N LEU A 157 17.16 -8.91 -3.70
CA LEU A 157 16.34 -10.11 -3.56
C LEU A 157 15.05 -10.07 -4.43
N LEU A 158 14.51 -8.89 -4.70
CA LEU A 158 13.27 -8.68 -5.44
C LEU A 158 13.49 -8.30 -6.91
N HIS A 159 14.74 -8.15 -7.37
CA HIS A 159 15.04 -7.64 -8.72
C HIS A 159 14.82 -8.69 -9.83
N ARG A 160 15.10 -9.96 -9.54
CA ARG A 160 14.73 -11.14 -10.33
C ARG A 160 14.57 -12.32 -9.39
N ALA A 161 13.39 -12.46 -8.80
CA ALA A 161 13.16 -13.55 -7.87
C ALA A 161 13.12 -14.89 -8.64
N ARG A 162 14.22 -15.65 -8.61
CA ARG A 162 14.34 -17.01 -9.16
C ARG A 162 13.71 -18.09 -8.26
N CYS A 163 12.74 -17.71 -7.46
CA CYS A 163 12.17 -18.57 -6.44
C CYS A 163 10.67 -18.75 -6.59
N SER A 164 10.16 -19.84 -6.03
CA SER A 164 8.73 -20.12 -6.06
C SER A 164 7.94 -18.94 -5.46
N THR A 165 6.73 -18.75 -5.97
CA THR A 165 5.82 -17.67 -5.59
C THR A 165 5.59 -17.57 -4.07
N GLY A 166 5.61 -18.71 -3.36
CA GLY A 166 5.56 -18.78 -1.91
C GLY A 166 6.81 -18.24 -1.18
N ARG A 167 8.01 -18.33 -1.77
CA ARG A 167 9.24 -17.77 -1.20
C ARG A 167 9.26 -16.24 -1.33
N ILE A 168 8.68 -15.68 -2.39
CA ILE A 168 8.52 -14.22 -2.56
C ILE A 168 7.67 -13.62 -1.45
N GLY A 169 6.54 -14.26 -1.11
CA GLY A 169 5.71 -13.80 0.01
C GLY A 169 6.44 -13.77 1.37
N ARG A 170 7.34 -14.74 1.61
CA ARG A 170 8.21 -14.76 2.80
C ARG A 170 9.27 -13.66 2.75
N ALA A 171 9.92 -13.46 1.60
CA ALA A 171 10.90 -12.39 1.41
C ALA A 171 10.29 -11.00 1.66
N VAL A 172 9.10 -10.74 1.12
CA VAL A 172 8.36 -9.48 1.35
C VAL A 172 8.05 -9.29 2.84
N THR A 173 7.63 -10.34 3.52
CA THR A 173 7.37 -10.29 4.97
C THR A 173 8.64 -9.99 5.76
N ALA A 174 9.78 -10.61 5.41
CA ALA A 174 11.05 -10.34 6.07
C ALA A 174 11.55 -8.91 5.83
N ILE A 175 11.49 -8.44 4.57
CA ILE A 175 11.87 -7.06 4.22
C ILE A 175 10.98 -6.06 4.96
N HIS A 176 9.68 -6.32 5.09
CA HIS A 176 8.79 -5.48 5.89
C HIS A 176 9.30 -5.34 7.33
N THR A 177 9.58 -6.46 8.01
CA THR A 177 10.10 -6.43 9.38
C THR A 177 11.38 -5.59 9.49
N LEU A 178 12.32 -5.76 8.55
CA LEU A 178 13.58 -5.00 8.54
C LEU A 178 13.37 -3.50 8.30
N LEU A 179 12.48 -3.13 7.37
CA LEU A 179 12.14 -1.73 7.12
C LEU A 179 11.53 -1.10 8.37
N THR A 180 10.57 -1.77 9.02
CA THR A 180 9.92 -1.26 10.24
C THR A 180 10.93 -1.07 11.37
N CYS A 181 11.84 -2.02 11.60
CA CYS A 181 12.92 -1.88 12.59
C CYS A 181 13.88 -0.71 12.29
N SER A 182 14.19 -0.49 11.00
CA SER A 182 15.05 0.62 10.57
C SER A 182 14.39 2.00 10.77
N TYR A 183 13.06 2.07 10.78
CA TYR A 183 12.33 3.31 11.05
C TYR A 183 12.16 3.58 12.55
N SER A 184 12.03 2.56 13.40
CA SER A 184 12.05 2.73 14.85
C SER A 184 13.41 3.20 15.37
N GLY A 185 14.52 2.71 14.80
CA GLY A 185 15.87 3.18 15.15
C GLY A 185 16.20 4.62 14.71
N ARG A 186 15.47 5.18 13.74
CA ARG A 186 15.63 6.59 13.36
C ARG A 186 14.90 7.56 14.28
N LYS A 187 13.79 7.13 14.91
CA LYS A 187 13.13 7.93 15.95
C LYS A 187 13.99 8.06 17.21
N SER A 188 14.81 7.05 17.56
CA SER A 188 15.70 7.13 18.72
C SER A 188 16.90 8.07 18.50
N LEU A 189 17.36 8.23 17.25
CA LEU A 189 18.48 9.12 16.90
C LEU A 189 18.07 10.59 16.78
N SER A 190 16.80 10.90 16.47
CA SER A 190 16.32 12.30 16.42
C SER A 190 15.86 12.84 17.77
N ALA A 191 15.69 11.97 18.79
CA ALA A 191 15.26 12.38 20.13
C ALA A 191 16.44 12.82 21.03
N SER A 192 17.69 12.59 20.62
CA SER A 192 18.89 12.91 21.42
C SER A 192 19.55 14.25 21.09
N SER A 193 18.99 15.06 20.18
CA SER A 193 19.61 16.31 19.70
C SER A 193 18.80 17.57 20.01
N GLY A 194 18.20 17.67 21.19
CA GLY A 194 17.53 18.92 21.57
C GLY A 194 17.28 19.08 23.07
N VAL A 195 18.29 19.52 23.83
CA VAL A 195 18.18 20.50 24.93
C VAL A 195 19.57 21.09 25.20
N ARG A 196 19.78 22.36 24.85
CA ARG A 196 20.53 23.33 25.69
C ARG A 196 19.81 24.67 25.55
N SER A 197 19.05 25.01 26.59
CA SER A 197 18.45 26.32 26.78
C SER A 197 19.53 27.33 27.18
N ALA A 198 19.73 28.38 26.37
CA ALA A 198 20.40 29.60 26.81
C ALA A 198 19.31 30.61 27.18
N GLY A 199 19.23 30.96 28.47
CA GLY A 199 18.36 32.03 28.98
C GLY A 199 19.00 33.41 28.77
N PRO A 200 18.20 34.48 28.66
CA PRO A 200 18.72 35.82 28.41
C PRO A 200 19.22 36.48 29.71
N ARG A 201 20.23 37.35 29.59
CA ARG A 201 20.56 38.40 30.57
C ARG A 201 20.16 39.74 29.98
#